data_AF-A0A1G0WXQ2-F1
#
_entry.id   AF-A0A1G0WXQ2-F1
#
_cell.length_a   1.000
_cell.length_b   1.000
_cell.length_c   1.000
_cell.angle_alpha   90.00
_cell.angle_beta   90.00
_cell.angle_gamma   90.00
#
_symmetry.space_group_name_H-M   'P 1'
#
loop_
_entity.id
_entity.type
_entity.pdbx_description
1 polymer ?
#
loop_
_entity_poly.entity_id
_entity_poly.type
_entity_poly.pdbx_seq_one_letter_code
_entity_poly.pdbx_strand_id
1 'polypeptide(L)'
;MHKIPGKTFLVGEYAALLGMPAILLLTKPFFQIATKPQEGLEGIHPDSPAGIYWRQHGLKNQGLIFTDPYNGIGGMGASSAQFLGAYLACHKNFTYKDLLKSYHAACWHGKGLKPSGYDVLAQTSKSSCVYVTSNPVKVVSLDLAFTDLSLVLAHTGEKHATHEHLQQVAKLNGLNDLALIVENTKTAILNKDSKSFCASINLYAKALENHGFVTPSTKAKIKHLRTFPSIKAAKGCGALGADVILLVIDKNSQNKALLLLKALGLLVLS
;
A
#
# COMPACT_ATOMS: atom_id res chain seq x y z
N MET A 1 -22.86 -4.33 1.72
CA MET A 1 -21.68 -4.53 0.87
C MET A 1 -20.76 -3.34 1.02
N HIS A 2 -19.49 -3.54 1.34
CA HIS A 2 -18.47 -2.50 1.40
C HIS A 2 -17.55 -2.59 0.18
N LYS A 3 -17.18 -1.43 -0.39
CA LYS A 3 -16.16 -1.31 -1.44
C LYS A 3 -14.91 -0.71 -0.82
N ILE A 4 -13.78 -1.39 -0.92
CA ILE A 4 -12.53 -1.02 -0.27
C ILE A 4 -11.45 -0.85 -1.35
N PRO A 5 -10.72 0.28 -1.38
CA PRO A 5 -9.75 0.52 -2.43
C PRO A 5 -8.54 -0.42 -2.36
N GLY A 6 -7.91 -0.64 -3.51
CA GLY A 6 -6.52 -1.09 -3.56
C GLY A 6 -5.63 -0.09 -2.82
N LYS A 7 -4.50 -0.54 -2.29
CA LYS A 7 -3.52 0.36 -1.66
C LYS A 7 -2.10 0.04 -2.09
N THR A 8 -1.30 1.10 -2.19
CA THR A 8 0.14 1.02 -2.38
C THR A 8 0.80 2.17 -1.62
N PHE A 9 1.93 1.92 -0.97
CA PHE A 9 2.69 3.01 -0.37
C PHE A 9 3.32 3.87 -1.47
N LEU A 10 3.05 5.18 -1.43
CA LEU A 10 3.73 6.16 -2.27
C LEU A 10 5.14 6.38 -1.74
N VAL A 11 5.23 6.63 -0.44
CA VAL A 11 6.44 6.75 0.39
C VAL A 11 6.09 6.42 1.84
N GLY A 12 7.03 5.92 2.62
CA GLY A 12 6.87 5.62 4.05
C GLY A 12 6.82 4.13 4.38
N GLU A 13 7.07 3.24 3.41
CA GLU A 13 7.35 1.84 3.73
C GLU A 13 8.50 1.72 4.73
N TYR A 14 8.47 0.71 5.60
CA TYR A 14 9.44 0.47 6.69
C TYR A 14 9.48 1.54 7.78
N ALA A 15 9.50 2.83 7.44
CA ALA A 15 9.36 3.95 8.38
C ALA A 15 8.04 3.83 9.18
N ALA A 16 6.94 3.46 8.51
CA ALA A 16 5.66 3.22 9.16
C ALA A 16 5.71 2.14 10.26
N LEU A 17 6.63 1.16 10.19
CA LEU A 17 6.80 0.13 11.23
C LEU A 17 7.34 0.73 12.54
N LEU A 18 8.01 1.88 12.46
CA LEU A 18 8.50 2.66 13.59
C LEU A 18 7.52 3.77 14.01
N GLY A 19 6.31 3.79 13.43
CA GLY A 19 5.31 4.82 13.70
C GLY A 19 5.62 6.19 13.08
N MET A 20 6.54 6.24 12.11
CA MET A 20 6.82 7.43 11.33
C MET A 20 5.77 7.63 10.23
N PRO A 21 5.56 8.86 9.73
CA PRO A 21 4.54 9.15 8.73
C PRO A 21 4.73 8.37 7.43
N ALA A 22 3.62 8.18 6.71
CA ALA A 22 3.63 7.65 5.34
C ALA A 22 2.56 8.31 4.46
N ILE A 23 2.73 8.18 3.15
CA ILE A 23 1.74 8.54 2.14
C ILE A 23 1.35 7.28 1.37
N LEU A 24 0.05 7.03 1.23
CA LEU A 24 -0.48 5.86 0.54
C LEU A 24 -1.38 6.31 -0.61
N LEU A 25 -1.26 5.61 -1.74
CA LEU A 25 -2.17 5.67 -2.88
C LEU A 25 -3.31 4.68 -2.66
N LEU A 26 -4.52 5.11 -3.01
CA LEU A 26 -5.73 4.31 -2.98
C LEU A 26 -6.30 4.23 -4.40
N THR A 27 -6.44 3.00 -4.90
CA THR A 27 -6.66 2.73 -6.32
C THR A 27 -7.92 1.92 -6.58
N LYS A 28 -8.47 2.12 -7.78
CA LYS A 28 -9.44 1.22 -8.38
C LYS A 28 -8.68 0.12 -9.16
N PRO A 29 -9.31 -1.03 -9.41
CA PRO A 29 -10.64 -1.46 -8.95
C PRO A 29 -10.70 -1.69 -7.43
N PHE A 30 -11.92 -1.74 -6.89
CA PHE A 30 -12.16 -1.89 -5.45
C PHE A 30 -12.41 -3.35 -5.08
N PHE A 31 -11.80 -3.80 -3.99
CA PHE A 31 -12.21 -5.00 -3.28
C PHE A 31 -13.65 -4.88 -2.82
N GLN A 32 -14.35 -6.00 -2.75
CA GLN A 32 -15.72 -6.04 -2.25
C GLN A 32 -15.82 -7.01 -1.09
N ILE A 33 -16.56 -6.60 -0.06
CA ILE A 33 -16.98 -7.51 1.01
C ILE A 33 -18.48 -7.40 1.26
N ALA A 34 -19.13 -8.54 1.47
CA ALA A 34 -20.52 -8.59 1.87
C ALA A 34 -20.75 -9.67 2.93
N THR A 35 -21.78 -9.48 3.75
CA THR A 35 -22.30 -10.53 4.62
C THR A 35 -23.17 -11.46 3.79
N LYS A 36 -23.19 -12.75 4.15
CA LYS A 36 -24.07 -13.76 3.56
C LYS A 36 -24.89 -14.49 4.63
N PRO A 37 -26.10 -14.99 4.30
CA PRO A 37 -26.96 -15.67 5.28
C PRO A 37 -26.39 -17.00 5.80
N GLN A 38 -25.50 -17.65 5.05
CA GLN A 38 -24.87 -18.89 5.46
C GLN A 38 -23.58 -18.61 6.23
N GLU A 39 -23.31 -19.39 7.28
CA GLU A 39 -22.04 -19.35 7.98
C GLU A 39 -20.85 -19.64 7.05
N GLY A 40 -19.67 -19.20 7.47
CA GLY A 40 -18.41 -19.46 6.79
C GLY A 40 -17.80 -18.26 6.08
N LEU A 41 -16.57 -18.45 5.61
CA LEU A 41 -15.75 -17.42 4.98
C LEU A 41 -15.45 -17.83 3.54
N GLU A 42 -15.65 -16.91 2.61
CA GLU A 42 -15.37 -17.10 1.20
C GLU A 42 -14.43 -16.00 0.71
N GLY A 43 -13.32 -16.39 0.07
CA GLY A 43 -12.26 -15.46 -0.30
C GLY A 43 -11.46 -14.91 0.89
N ILE A 44 -11.66 -15.44 2.10
CA ILE A 44 -10.93 -15.07 3.33
C ILE A 44 -10.40 -16.34 4.00
N HIS A 45 -9.10 -16.41 4.24
CA HIS A 45 -8.50 -17.54 4.95
C HIS A 45 -8.90 -17.49 6.45
N PRO A 46 -9.32 -18.61 7.08
CA PRO A 46 -9.79 -18.61 8.46
C PRO A 46 -8.75 -18.15 9.48
N ASP A 47 -7.46 -18.35 9.18
CA ASP A 47 -6.35 -17.92 10.05
C ASP A 47 -5.72 -16.58 9.62
N SER A 48 -6.27 -15.93 8.60
CA SER A 48 -5.91 -14.53 8.32
C SER A 48 -6.40 -13.61 9.45
N PRO A 49 -5.86 -12.39 9.59
CA PRO A 49 -6.38 -11.41 10.55
C PRO A 49 -7.89 -11.18 10.42
N ALA A 50 -8.41 -11.15 9.19
CA ALA A 50 -9.85 -11.02 8.93
C ALA A 50 -10.65 -12.22 9.43
N GLY A 51 -10.14 -13.44 9.19
CA GLY A 51 -10.78 -14.68 9.64
C GLY A 51 -10.78 -14.83 11.16
N ILE A 52 -9.66 -14.52 11.81
CA ILE A 52 -9.54 -14.49 13.28
C ILE A 52 -10.54 -13.48 13.86
N TYR A 53 -10.58 -12.27 13.30
CA TYR A 53 -11.46 -11.23 13.77
C TYR A 53 -12.94 -11.60 13.61
N TRP A 54 -13.35 -12.12 12.43
CA TRP A 54 -14.74 -12.54 12.20
C TRP A 54 -15.17 -13.67 13.12
N ARG A 55 -14.28 -14.63 13.41
CA ARG A 55 -14.58 -15.72 14.35
C ARG A 55 -14.90 -15.21 15.75
N GLN A 56 -14.25 -14.13 16.17
CA GLN A 56 -14.38 -13.56 17.52
C GLN A 56 -15.53 -12.57 17.64
N HIS A 57 -15.82 -11.81 16.58
CA HIS A 57 -16.72 -10.65 16.63
C HIS A 57 -17.84 -10.67 15.59
N GLY A 58 -17.79 -11.59 14.64
CA GLY A 58 -18.77 -11.74 13.57
C GLY A 58 -20.13 -12.19 14.08
N LEU A 59 -21.14 -12.08 13.20
CA LEU A 59 -22.49 -12.52 13.49
C LEU A 59 -22.57 -14.05 13.37
N LYS A 60 -22.98 -14.74 14.43
CA LYS A 60 -22.92 -16.22 14.52
C LYS A 60 -23.61 -16.95 13.37
N ASN A 61 -24.70 -16.40 12.83
CA ASN A 61 -25.48 -17.03 11.76
C ASN A 61 -25.25 -16.37 10.40
N GLN A 62 -24.10 -15.72 10.20
CA GLN A 62 -23.75 -15.11 8.92
C GLN A 62 -22.29 -15.37 8.57
N GLY A 63 -22.03 -15.41 7.27
CA GLY A 63 -20.71 -15.50 6.71
C GLY A 63 -20.24 -14.20 6.09
N LEU A 64 -19.01 -14.21 5.59
CA LEU A 64 -18.46 -13.16 4.74
C LEU A 64 -18.06 -13.72 3.38
N ILE A 65 -18.29 -12.92 2.34
CA ILE A 65 -17.75 -13.14 1.01
C ILE A 65 -16.86 -11.96 0.62
N PHE A 66 -15.65 -12.27 0.18
CA PHE A 66 -14.66 -11.31 -0.30
C PHE A 66 -14.37 -11.54 -1.79
N THR A 67 -14.43 -10.47 -2.58
CA THR A 67 -14.11 -10.49 -4.01
C THR A 67 -12.86 -9.65 -4.26
N ASP A 68 -11.83 -10.29 -4.81
CA ASP A 68 -10.59 -9.64 -5.24
C ASP A 68 -10.65 -9.26 -6.73
N PRO A 69 -10.71 -7.96 -7.09
CA PRO A 69 -10.76 -7.55 -8.49
C PRO A 69 -9.41 -7.66 -9.21
N TYR A 70 -8.32 -7.94 -8.48
CA TYR A 70 -6.99 -8.14 -9.02
C TYR A 70 -6.67 -9.63 -9.20
N ASN A 71 -7.65 -10.53 -9.10
CA ASN A 71 -7.53 -11.97 -9.36
C ASN A 71 -6.38 -12.64 -8.58
N GLY A 72 -6.11 -12.21 -7.34
CA GLY A 72 -5.09 -12.82 -6.49
C GLY A 72 -3.64 -12.52 -6.89
N ILE A 73 -3.40 -11.59 -7.82
CA ILE A 73 -2.06 -11.23 -8.30
C ILE A 73 -1.15 -10.75 -7.15
N GLY A 74 -1.71 -10.04 -6.16
CA GLY A 74 -0.97 -9.54 -5.00
C GLY A 74 -0.59 -8.06 -5.12
N GLY A 75 0.18 -7.54 -4.16
CA GLY A 75 0.70 -6.17 -4.17
C GLY A 75 -0.30 -5.03 -3.87
N MET A 76 -1.61 -5.29 -3.90
CA MET A 76 -2.66 -4.25 -3.78
C MET A 76 -3.33 -4.14 -2.41
N GLY A 77 -2.85 -4.87 -1.40
CA GLY A 77 -3.39 -4.81 -0.03
C GLY A 77 -4.72 -5.54 0.18
N ALA A 78 -4.87 -6.72 -0.40
CA ALA A 78 -6.05 -7.57 -0.21
C ALA A 78 -6.24 -7.95 1.28
N SER A 79 -5.18 -8.30 2.01
CA SER A 79 -5.26 -8.73 3.41
C SER A 79 -5.78 -7.63 4.34
N SER A 80 -5.31 -6.38 4.16
CA SER A 80 -5.80 -5.23 4.91
C SER A 80 -7.24 -4.88 4.52
N ALA A 81 -7.62 -5.06 3.25
CA ALA A 81 -9.00 -4.87 2.79
C ALA A 81 -9.95 -5.93 3.38
N GLN A 82 -9.55 -7.19 3.43
CA GLN A 82 -10.31 -8.27 4.07
C GLN A 82 -10.56 -7.95 5.54
N PHE A 83 -9.52 -7.53 6.28
CA PHE A 83 -9.65 -7.19 7.69
C PHE A 83 -10.58 -5.99 7.90
N LEU A 84 -10.36 -4.90 7.15
CA LEU A 84 -11.22 -3.71 7.25
C LEU A 84 -12.67 -4.07 6.92
N GLY A 85 -12.90 -4.90 5.91
CA GLY A 85 -14.22 -5.36 5.55
C GLY A 85 -14.91 -6.14 6.68
N ALA A 86 -14.20 -7.08 7.30
CA ALA A 86 -14.72 -7.85 8.43
C ALA A 86 -15.03 -6.93 9.63
N TYR A 87 -14.14 -5.96 9.89
CA TYR A 87 -14.35 -4.95 10.92
C TYR A 87 -15.60 -4.10 10.70
N LEU A 88 -15.79 -3.59 9.48
CA LEU A 88 -16.93 -2.74 9.09
C LEU A 88 -18.26 -3.51 9.09
N ALA A 89 -18.23 -4.82 8.86
CA ALA A 89 -19.43 -5.65 8.98
C ALA A 89 -19.93 -5.74 10.44
N CYS A 90 -19.04 -5.55 11.43
CA CYS A 90 -19.37 -5.54 12.85
C CYS A 90 -19.59 -4.13 13.42
N HIS A 91 -19.04 -3.08 12.79
CA HIS A 91 -18.97 -1.72 13.34
C HIS A 91 -19.57 -0.69 12.38
N LYS A 92 -20.67 -0.04 12.80
CA LYS A 92 -21.24 1.11 12.08
C LYS A 92 -20.44 2.40 12.26
N ASN A 93 -19.87 2.59 13.45
CA ASN A 93 -19.05 3.74 13.83
C ASN A 93 -17.78 3.25 14.50
N PHE A 94 -16.65 3.92 14.28
CA PHE A 94 -15.37 3.58 14.89
C PHE A 94 -14.45 4.78 14.97
N THR A 95 -13.45 4.70 15.86
CA THR A 95 -12.29 5.58 15.82
C THR A 95 -11.11 4.88 15.16
N TYR A 96 -10.18 5.62 14.57
CA TYR A 96 -8.94 5.04 14.02
C TYR A 96 -8.14 4.30 15.07
N LYS A 97 -8.19 4.73 16.33
CA LYS A 97 -7.52 4.07 17.45
C LYS A 97 -8.11 2.69 17.73
N ASP A 98 -9.43 2.55 17.72
CA ASP A 98 -10.11 1.28 17.98
C ASP A 98 -9.94 0.29 16.82
N LEU A 99 -10.03 0.79 15.58
CA LEU A 99 -9.75 0.00 14.38
C LEU A 99 -8.33 -0.56 14.43
N LEU A 100 -7.34 0.29 14.72
CA LEU A 100 -5.94 -0.11 14.78
C LEU A 100 -5.66 -1.06 15.95
N LYS A 101 -6.29 -0.84 17.10
CA LYS A 101 -6.21 -1.76 18.25
C LYS A 101 -6.74 -3.14 17.88
N SER A 102 -7.90 -3.20 17.22
CA SER A 102 -8.53 -4.44 16.77
C SER A 102 -7.68 -5.16 15.72
N TYR A 103 -7.10 -4.42 14.78
CA TYR A 103 -6.19 -4.98 13.78
C TYR A 103 -4.99 -5.65 14.44
N HIS A 104 -4.31 -4.94 15.34
CA HIS A 104 -3.15 -5.49 16.04
C HIS A 104 -3.48 -6.72 16.88
N ALA A 105 -4.64 -6.75 17.54
CA ALA A 105 -5.08 -7.93 18.29
C ALA A 105 -5.27 -9.16 17.40
N ALA A 106 -5.67 -8.96 16.14
CA ALA A 106 -5.90 -10.04 15.18
C ALA A 106 -4.64 -10.48 14.41
N CYS A 107 -3.63 -9.61 14.25
CA CYS A 107 -2.48 -9.89 13.38
C CYS A 107 -1.11 -9.95 14.08
N TRP A 108 -1.02 -9.59 15.36
CA TRP A 108 0.24 -9.55 16.08
C TRP A 108 0.16 -10.18 17.47
N HIS A 109 0.84 -11.32 17.64
CA HIS A 109 0.86 -12.09 18.88
C HIS A 109 2.12 -11.82 19.74
N GLY A 110 2.67 -10.60 19.66
CA GLY A 110 3.85 -10.20 20.44
C GLY A 110 5.20 -10.71 19.93
N LYS A 111 5.24 -11.35 18.74
CA LYS A 111 6.48 -11.81 18.09
C LYS A 111 6.83 -10.94 16.89
N GLY A 112 8.11 -10.60 16.75
CA GLY A 112 8.62 -9.77 15.65
C GLY A 112 8.10 -8.33 15.68
N LEU A 113 8.36 -7.60 14.59
CA LEU A 113 7.90 -6.22 14.44
C LEU A 113 6.38 -6.18 14.35
N LYS A 114 5.79 -5.28 15.13
CA LYS A 114 4.36 -4.99 15.05
C LYS A 114 4.05 -4.36 13.68
N PRO A 115 3.04 -4.84 12.94
CA PRO A 115 2.64 -4.20 11.69
C PRO A 115 2.14 -2.78 11.98
N SER A 116 2.35 -1.85 11.05
CA SER A 116 1.97 -0.44 11.26
C SER A 116 0.45 -0.21 11.26
N GLY A 117 -0.29 -1.04 10.51
CA GLY A 117 -1.73 -0.88 10.24
C GLY A 117 -2.08 0.34 9.39
N TYR A 118 -1.09 1.00 8.79
CA TYR A 118 -1.31 2.21 7.98
C TYR A 118 -2.09 1.91 6.70
N ASP A 119 -2.01 0.69 6.20
CA ASP A 119 -2.82 0.23 5.08
C ASP A 119 -4.29 0.09 5.44
N VAL A 120 -4.61 -0.53 6.58
CA VAL A 120 -5.96 -0.60 7.12
C VAL A 120 -6.54 0.81 7.32
N LEU A 121 -5.76 1.71 7.92
CA LEU A 121 -6.16 3.11 8.13
C LEU A 121 -6.37 3.85 6.81
N ALA A 122 -5.45 3.72 5.86
CA ALA A 122 -5.56 4.40 4.58
C ALA A 122 -6.81 3.95 3.81
N GLN A 123 -7.07 2.64 3.77
CA GLN A 123 -8.20 2.05 3.04
C GLN A 123 -9.58 2.46 3.58
N THR A 124 -9.68 3.14 4.73
CA THR A 124 -10.95 3.76 5.17
C THR A 124 -11.30 5.03 4.39
N SER A 125 -10.34 5.62 3.68
CA SER A 125 -10.51 6.89 2.99
C SER A 125 -11.23 6.74 1.65
N LYS A 126 -11.92 7.81 1.25
CA LYS A 126 -12.53 7.96 -0.08
C LYS A 126 -11.63 8.71 -1.07
N SER A 127 -10.51 9.26 -0.62
CA SER A 127 -9.55 9.98 -1.45
C SER A 127 -8.60 9.02 -2.16
N SER A 128 -7.98 9.42 -3.27
CA SER A 128 -6.99 8.59 -3.99
C SER A 128 -5.60 8.62 -3.36
N CYS A 129 -5.35 9.53 -2.41
CA CYS A 129 -4.08 9.66 -1.72
C CYS A 129 -4.31 10.14 -0.29
N VAL A 130 -3.58 9.58 0.67
CA VAL A 130 -3.67 9.95 2.07
C VAL A 130 -2.30 9.95 2.75
N TYR A 131 -2.13 10.89 3.67
CA TYR A 131 -1.05 10.97 4.63
C TYR A 131 -1.50 10.38 5.97
N VAL A 132 -0.70 9.46 6.53
CA VAL A 132 -1.03 8.72 7.75
C VAL A 132 0.05 8.93 8.81
N THR A 133 -0.38 9.16 10.06
CA THR A 133 0.48 9.26 11.26
C THR A 133 -0.07 8.39 12.37
N SER A 134 0.78 7.95 13.31
CA SER A 134 0.37 7.14 14.48
C SER A 134 0.34 7.89 15.81
N ASN A 135 0.94 9.09 15.90
CA ASN A 135 0.89 9.89 17.13
C ASN A 135 0.74 11.41 16.83
N PRO A 136 -0.49 11.96 16.91
CA PRO A 136 -1.76 11.25 17.05
C PRO A 136 -2.09 10.41 15.80
N VAL A 137 -2.97 9.41 15.95
CA VAL A 137 -3.45 8.61 14.81
C VAL A 137 -4.30 9.50 13.90
N LYS A 138 -3.85 9.75 12.67
CA LYS A 138 -4.56 10.59 11.69
C LYS A 138 -4.46 9.99 10.30
N VAL A 139 -5.51 10.22 9.51
CA VAL A 139 -5.58 9.96 8.07
C VAL A 139 -6.03 11.26 7.43
N VAL A 140 -5.16 11.88 6.64
CA VAL A 140 -5.38 13.19 6.00
C VAL A 140 -5.36 13.01 4.50
N SER A 141 -6.42 13.42 3.81
CA SER A 141 -6.48 13.37 2.35
C SER A 141 -5.47 14.31 1.72
N LEU A 142 -4.78 13.83 0.69
CA LEU A 142 -3.92 14.63 -0.17
C LEU A 142 -4.49 14.62 -1.59
N ASP A 143 -4.39 15.75 -2.28
CA ASP A 143 -4.85 15.89 -3.65
C ASP A 143 -3.67 15.82 -4.64
N LEU A 144 -3.60 14.73 -5.40
CA LEU A 144 -2.59 14.46 -6.42
C LEU A 144 -2.91 15.06 -7.80
N ALA A 145 -3.80 16.06 -7.90
CA ALA A 145 -4.12 16.73 -9.16
C ALA A 145 -2.96 17.55 -9.75
N PHE A 146 -1.88 16.88 -10.17
CA PHE A 146 -0.83 17.44 -11.02
C PHE A 146 -1.35 17.50 -12.46
N THR A 147 -1.09 18.61 -13.14
CA THR A 147 -1.58 18.83 -14.51
C THR A 147 -0.70 18.14 -15.56
N ASP A 148 0.57 17.90 -15.23
CA ASP A 148 1.63 17.41 -16.11
C ASP A 148 2.08 15.97 -15.81
N LEU A 149 1.61 15.36 -14.71
CA LEU A 149 2.00 14.01 -14.29
C LEU A 149 0.84 13.02 -14.31
N SER A 150 1.17 11.77 -14.59
CA SER A 150 0.32 10.59 -14.40
C SER A 150 1.06 9.56 -13.56
N LEU A 151 0.38 8.94 -12.60
CA LEU A 151 0.91 7.85 -11.79
C LEU A 151 0.41 6.52 -12.35
N VAL A 152 1.29 5.53 -12.41
CA VAL A 152 0.97 4.18 -12.87
C VAL A 152 1.55 3.16 -11.89
N LEU A 153 0.77 2.13 -11.59
CA LEU A 153 1.22 0.96 -10.84
C LEU A 153 1.38 -0.21 -11.79
N ALA A 154 2.53 -0.87 -11.77
CA ALA A 154 2.80 -2.03 -12.62
C ALA A 154 3.31 -3.21 -11.80
N HIS A 155 2.66 -4.36 -11.92
CA HIS A 155 3.11 -5.59 -11.28
C HIS A 155 4.38 -6.12 -11.95
N THR A 156 5.34 -6.58 -11.16
CA THR A 156 6.66 -7.01 -11.66
C THR A 156 6.71 -8.45 -12.16
N GLY A 157 5.68 -9.24 -11.85
CA GLY A 157 5.63 -10.68 -12.07
C GLY A 157 6.32 -11.52 -10.99
N GLU A 158 7.00 -10.88 -10.03
CA GLU A 158 7.62 -11.55 -8.89
C GLU A 158 6.69 -11.50 -7.68
N LYS A 159 6.68 -12.56 -6.86
CA LYS A 159 5.94 -12.61 -5.61
C LYS A 159 6.89 -12.99 -4.48
N HIS A 160 7.15 -12.05 -3.58
CA HIS A 160 7.95 -12.32 -2.39
C HIS A 160 7.07 -12.39 -1.14
N ALA A 161 7.29 -13.40 -0.30
CA ALA A 161 6.56 -13.54 0.96
C ALA A 161 7.02 -12.46 1.97
N THR A 162 6.19 -11.44 2.19
CA THR A 162 6.44 -10.29 3.09
C THR A 162 6.85 -10.69 4.52
N HIS A 163 6.37 -11.83 5.03
CA HIS A 163 6.59 -12.24 6.42
C HIS A 163 8.00 -12.76 6.72
N GLU A 164 8.66 -13.44 5.78
CA GLU A 164 9.99 -14.00 5.98
C GLU A 164 11.07 -12.91 6.02
N HIS A 165 10.90 -11.86 5.19
CA HIS A 165 11.85 -10.76 5.14
C HIS A 165 11.80 -9.88 6.40
N LEU A 166 10.61 -9.58 6.94
CA LEU A 166 10.46 -8.73 8.13
C LEU A 166 11.05 -9.37 9.40
N GLN A 167 11.15 -10.69 9.46
CA GLN A 167 11.82 -11.38 10.58
C GLN A 167 13.35 -11.19 10.54
N GLN A 168 13.92 -10.93 9.36
CA GLN A 168 15.36 -10.71 9.18
C GLN A 168 15.79 -9.23 9.32
N VAL A 169 14.84 -8.28 9.35
CA VAL A 169 15.14 -6.85 9.56
C VAL A 169 15.35 -6.55 11.05
N ALA A 170 16.24 -7.31 11.69
CA ALA A 170 16.49 -7.31 13.13
C ALA A 170 17.08 -5.99 13.67
N LYS A 171 17.31 -4.97 12.82
CA LYS A 171 17.73 -3.62 13.23
C LYS A 171 17.16 -2.54 12.30
N LEU A 172 15.85 -2.27 12.37
CA LEU A 172 15.27 -1.03 11.80
C LEU A 172 15.74 0.18 12.65
N ASN A 173 16.98 0.61 12.46
CA ASN A 173 17.52 1.82 13.06
C ASN A 173 17.90 2.80 11.95
N GLY A 174 17.84 4.11 12.23
CA GLY A 174 18.35 5.12 11.31
C GLY A 174 17.48 5.41 10.08
N LEU A 175 16.17 5.24 10.18
CA LEU A 175 15.21 5.52 9.09
C LEU A 175 14.66 6.96 9.07
N ASN A 176 15.33 7.89 9.77
CA ASN A 176 14.91 9.28 9.85
C ASN A 176 14.94 9.98 8.48
N ASP A 177 15.83 9.53 7.60
CA ASP A 177 15.89 9.98 6.20
C ASP A 177 14.60 9.65 5.45
N LEU A 178 14.05 8.44 5.64
CA LEU A 178 12.78 8.05 5.04
C LEU A 178 11.63 8.95 5.51
N ALA A 179 11.56 9.26 6.80
CA ALA A 179 10.53 10.15 7.36
C ALA A 179 10.66 11.58 6.81
N LEU A 180 11.87 12.10 6.70
CA LEU A 180 12.13 13.42 6.12
C LEU A 180 11.65 13.50 4.67
N ILE A 181 11.93 12.47 3.87
CA ILE A 181 11.49 12.40 2.47
C ILE A 181 9.96 12.33 2.37
N VAL A 182 9.28 11.67 3.33
CA VAL A 182 7.81 11.67 3.39
C VAL A 182 7.25 13.09 3.56
N GLU A 183 7.80 13.89 4.49
CA GLU A 183 7.35 15.27 4.67
C GLU A 183 7.67 16.16 3.46
N ASN A 184 8.83 15.97 2.82
CA ASN A 184 9.17 16.67 1.59
C ASN A 184 8.19 16.31 0.45
N THR A 185 7.83 15.03 0.33
CA THR A 185 6.86 14.55 -0.67
C THR A 185 5.49 15.17 -0.44
N LYS A 186 5.01 15.19 0.82
CA LYS A 186 3.76 15.86 1.21
C LYS A 186 3.79 17.34 0.86
N THR A 187 4.88 18.04 1.17
CA THR A 187 5.05 19.46 0.85
C THR A 187 4.99 19.70 -0.66
N ALA A 188 5.64 18.87 -1.47
CA ALA A 188 5.56 18.96 -2.93
C ALA A 188 4.14 18.75 -3.46
N ILE A 189 3.37 17.81 -2.89
CA ILE A 189 1.96 17.58 -3.25
C ILE A 189 1.11 18.81 -2.90
N LEU A 190 1.25 19.36 -1.69
CA LEU A 190 0.49 20.53 -1.25
C LEU A 190 0.77 21.76 -2.12
N ASN A 191 2.03 21.94 -2.54
CA ASN A 191 2.46 23.06 -3.38
C ASN A 191 2.25 22.81 -4.88
N LYS A 192 1.72 21.64 -5.28
CA LYS A 192 1.59 21.23 -6.69
C LYS A 192 2.91 21.31 -7.46
N ASP A 193 4.03 21.07 -6.79
CA ASP A 193 5.37 21.09 -7.38
C ASP A 193 5.75 19.70 -7.92
N SER A 194 5.45 19.48 -9.20
CA SER A 194 5.72 18.24 -9.91
C SER A 194 7.20 17.86 -9.91
N LYS A 195 8.11 18.84 -9.95
CA LYS A 195 9.56 18.59 -9.97
C LYS A 195 10.03 18.08 -8.63
N SER A 196 9.68 18.76 -7.54
CA SER A 196 10.02 18.34 -6.18
C SER A 196 9.34 17.02 -5.80
N PHE A 197 8.13 16.77 -6.32
CA PHE A 197 7.44 15.49 -6.16
C PHE A 197 8.23 14.35 -6.79
N CYS A 198 8.57 14.44 -8.09
CA CYS A 198 9.36 13.43 -8.79
C CYS A 198 10.73 13.19 -8.14
N ALA A 199 11.40 14.28 -7.73
CA ALA A 199 12.68 14.20 -7.03
C ALA A 199 12.55 13.44 -5.70
N SER A 200 11.50 13.70 -4.92
CA SER A 200 11.26 13.03 -3.63
C SER A 200 10.98 11.53 -3.81
N ILE A 201 10.21 11.13 -4.82
CA ILE A 201 9.97 9.71 -5.11
C ILE A 201 11.27 8.98 -5.48
N ASN A 202 12.11 9.58 -6.33
CA ASN A 202 13.40 8.99 -6.70
C ASN A 202 14.39 8.95 -5.53
N LEU A 203 14.40 10.00 -4.70
CA LEU A 203 15.20 10.04 -3.48
C LEU A 203 14.77 8.95 -2.50
N TYR A 204 13.46 8.75 -2.32
CA TYR A 204 12.94 7.68 -1.49
C TYR A 204 13.34 6.30 -2.01
N ALA A 205 13.21 6.06 -3.31
CA ALA A 205 13.67 4.83 -3.93
C ALA A 205 15.16 4.58 -3.65
N LYS A 206 16.01 5.61 -3.77
CA LYS A 206 17.43 5.50 -3.48
C LYS A 206 17.71 5.22 -2.00
N ALA A 207 16.96 5.83 -1.10
CA ALA A 207 17.06 5.55 0.33
C ALA A 207 16.71 4.09 0.65
N LEU A 208 15.62 3.55 0.08
CA LEU A 208 15.28 2.13 0.21
C LEU A 208 16.41 1.22 -0.30
N GLU A 209 17.05 1.55 -1.42
CA GLU A 209 18.18 0.78 -1.94
C GLU A 209 19.38 0.76 -0.98
N ASN A 210 19.69 1.91 -0.38
CA ASN A 210 20.81 2.09 0.54
C ASN A 210 20.58 1.33 1.85
N HIS A 211 19.33 1.23 2.30
CA HIS A 211 18.92 0.42 3.46
C HIS A 211 18.78 -1.08 3.14
N GLY A 212 19.00 -1.49 1.89
CA GLY A 212 18.86 -2.90 1.48
C GLY A 212 17.42 -3.39 1.35
N PHE A 213 16.44 -2.48 1.29
CA PHE A 213 15.00 -2.79 1.21
C PHE A 213 14.49 -2.94 -0.23
N VAL A 214 15.36 -3.28 -1.17
CA VAL A 214 15.01 -3.49 -2.59
C VAL A 214 15.78 -4.68 -3.15
N THR A 215 15.11 -5.61 -3.82
CA THR A 215 15.79 -6.74 -4.47
C THR A 215 16.69 -6.27 -5.63
N PRO A 216 17.76 -7.02 -5.97
CA PRO A 216 18.57 -6.74 -7.17
C PRO A 216 17.74 -6.71 -8.46
N SER A 217 16.74 -7.59 -8.60
CA SER A 217 15.84 -7.63 -9.77
C SER A 217 15.05 -6.33 -9.90
N THR A 218 14.39 -5.87 -8.84
CA THR A 218 13.66 -4.60 -8.83
C THR A 218 14.59 -3.42 -9.12
N LYS A 219 15.80 -3.39 -8.55
CA LYS A 219 16.80 -2.35 -8.83
C LYS A 219 17.14 -2.28 -10.32
N ALA A 220 17.38 -3.42 -10.95
CA ALA A 220 17.67 -3.49 -12.38
C ALA A 220 16.50 -3.00 -13.24
N LYS A 221 15.26 -3.44 -12.93
CA LYS A 221 14.04 -2.98 -13.63
C LYS A 221 13.84 -1.47 -13.51
N ILE A 222 13.96 -0.91 -12.30
CA ILE A 222 13.83 0.54 -12.06
C ILE A 222 14.92 1.32 -12.80
N LYS A 223 16.17 0.85 -12.76
CA LYS A 223 17.29 1.48 -13.48
C LYS A 223 17.00 1.53 -14.98
N HIS A 224 16.52 0.44 -15.56
CA HIS A 224 16.13 0.39 -16.97
C HIS A 224 14.94 1.33 -17.28
N LEU A 225 13.88 1.29 -16.48
CA LEU A 225 12.70 2.16 -16.68
C LEU A 225 13.05 3.66 -16.62
N ARG A 226 14.03 4.04 -15.79
CA ARG A 226 14.51 5.42 -15.68
C ARG A 226 15.33 5.90 -16.88
N THR A 227 15.74 5.03 -17.81
CA THR A 227 16.43 5.48 -19.04
C THR A 227 15.45 6.10 -20.04
N PHE A 228 14.15 5.94 -19.84
CA PHE A 228 13.11 6.49 -20.72
C PHE A 228 12.70 7.90 -20.27
N PRO A 229 12.84 8.95 -21.10
CA PRO A 229 12.54 10.33 -20.72
C PRO A 229 11.10 10.60 -20.27
N SER A 230 10.17 9.72 -20.66
CA SER A 230 8.77 9.77 -20.24
C SER A 230 8.56 9.38 -18.78
N ILE A 231 9.49 8.61 -18.19
CA ILE A 231 9.44 8.19 -16.78
C ILE A 231 10.21 9.22 -15.94
N LYS A 232 9.49 10.02 -15.17
CA LYS A 232 10.06 11.08 -14.32
C LYS A 232 10.52 10.56 -12.96
N ALA A 233 9.82 9.56 -12.42
CA ALA A 233 10.25 8.85 -11.23
C ALA A 233 9.78 7.40 -11.23
N ALA A 234 10.48 6.56 -10.48
CA ALA A 234 10.15 5.15 -10.33
C ALA A 234 10.59 4.63 -8.97
N LYS A 235 9.79 3.74 -8.37
CA LYS A 235 10.09 3.11 -7.07
C LYS A 235 9.44 1.72 -6.98
N GLY A 236 10.12 0.75 -6.39
CA GLY A 236 9.51 -0.53 -6.00
C GLY A 236 8.60 -0.35 -4.78
N CYS A 237 7.51 -1.09 -4.74
CA CYS A 237 6.49 -1.03 -3.69
C CYS A 237 6.26 -2.41 -3.10
N GLY A 238 5.83 -2.45 -1.84
CA GLY A 238 5.68 -3.70 -1.09
C GLY A 238 6.99 -4.16 -0.46
N ALA A 239 6.99 -5.37 0.10
CA ALA A 239 8.17 -5.92 0.74
C ALA A 239 9.29 -6.09 -0.30
N LEU A 240 10.48 -5.58 0.03
CA LEU A 240 11.66 -5.57 -0.84
C LEU A 240 11.43 -4.87 -2.20
N GLY A 241 10.39 -4.04 -2.30
CA GLY A 241 9.96 -3.41 -3.55
C GLY A 241 9.64 -4.42 -4.66
N ALA A 242 9.30 -5.66 -4.32
CA ALA A 242 9.31 -6.74 -5.28
C ALA A 242 8.01 -6.85 -6.09
N ASP A 243 6.84 -6.63 -5.49
CA ASP A 243 5.56 -6.99 -6.10
C ASP A 243 5.12 -5.98 -7.19
N VAL A 244 5.25 -4.69 -6.89
CA VAL A 244 4.72 -3.59 -7.72
C VAL A 244 5.80 -2.53 -7.92
N ILE A 245 5.86 -1.92 -9.10
CA ILE A 245 6.62 -0.70 -9.36
C ILE A 245 5.64 0.45 -9.53
N LEU A 246 5.84 1.50 -8.75
CA LEU A 246 5.24 2.81 -8.96
C LEU A 246 6.06 3.57 -10.01
N LEU A 247 5.35 4.17 -10.96
CA LEU A 247 5.91 5.05 -11.99
C LEU A 247 5.20 6.40 -11.96
N VAL A 248 5.99 7.46 -12.03
CA VAL A 248 5.52 8.82 -12.30
C VAL A 248 5.93 9.16 -13.73
N ILE A 249 4.95 9.45 -14.56
CA ILE A 249 5.08 9.57 -16.01
C ILE A 249 4.66 10.97 -16.43
N ASP A 250 5.35 11.52 -17.43
CA ASP A 250 4.88 12.68 -18.17
C ASP A 250 3.49 12.40 -18.76
N LYS A 251 2.50 13.21 -18.42
CA LYS A 251 1.12 13.00 -18.86
C LYS A 251 0.99 13.03 -20.38
N ASN A 252 1.79 13.84 -21.08
CA ASN A 252 1.79 13.90 -22.54
C ASN A 252 2.41 12.66 -23.20
N SER A 253 3.17 11.86 -22.41
CA SER A 253 3.81 10.63 -22.87
C SER A 253 3.15 9.36 -22.31
N GLN A 254 2.02 9.47 -21.60
CA GLN A 254 1.40 8.35 -20.89
C GLN A 254 1.15 7.14 -21.80
N ASN A 255 0.53 7.34 -22.97
CA ASN A 255 0.24 6.23 -23.89
C ASN A 255 1.51 5.50 -24.35
N LYS A 256 2.57 6.25 -24.67
CA LYS A 256 3.87 5.67 -25.07
C LYS A 256 4.48 4.86 -23.93
N ALA A 257 4.41 5.39 -22.70
CA ALA A 257 4.93 4.71 -21.53
C ALA A 257 4.13 3.43 -21.22
N LEU A 258 2.80 3.43 -21.35
CA LEU A 258 1.98 2.22 -21.15
C LEU A 258 2.31 1.11 -22.16
N LEU A 259 2.53 1.48 -23.44
CA LEU A 259 2.97 0.53 -24.47
C LEU A 259 4.36 -0.05 -24.14
N LEU A 260 5.28 0.79 -23.66
CA LEU A 260 6.59 0.35 -23.19
C LEU A 260 6.47 -0.66 -22.04
N LEU A 261 5.66 -0.38 -21.01
CA LEU A 261 5.48 -1.29 -19.88
C LEU A 261 4.97 -2.65 -20.33
N LYS A 262 4.01 -2.67 -21.25
CA LYS A 262 3.50 -3.90 -21.86
C LYS A 262 4.59 -4.66 -22.62
N ALA A 263 5.43 -3.95 -23.39
CA ALA A 263 6.55 -4.55 -24.13
C ALA A 263 7.62 -5.14 -23.18
N LEU A 264 7.76 -4.58 -21.97
CA LEU A 264 8.63 -5.09 -20.91
C LEU A 264 7.98 -6.21 -20.07
N GLY A 265 6.77 -6.66 -20.43
CA GLY A 265 6.05 -7.72 -19.71
C GLY A 265 5.49 -7.30 -18.35
N LEU A 266 5.41 -5.99 -18.07
CA LEU A 266 4.84 -5.47 -16.84
C LEU A 266 3.32 -5.31 -16.97
N LEU A 267 2.59 -5.85 -15.99
CA LEU A 267 1.13 -5.75 -15.96
C LEU A 267 0.71 -4.46 -15.28
N VAL A 268 0.04 -3.57 -16.01
CA VAL A 268 -0.50 -2.31 -15.46
C VAL A 268 -1.73 -2.61 -14.59
N LEU A 269 -1.71 -2.12 -13.35
CA LEU A 269 -2.74 -2.35 -12.33
C LEU A 269 -3.66 -1.14 -12.11
N SER A 270 -3.12 0.07 -12.22
CA SER A 270 -3.83 1.35 -12.05
C SER A 270 -3.11 2.48 -12.73
#